data_AF-A0A392U6I6-F1
#
_entry.id   AF-A0A392U6I6-F1
#
_cell.length_a   1.000
_cell.length_b   1.000
_cell.length_c   1.000
_cell.angle_alpha   90.00
_cell.angle_beta   90.00
_cell.angle_gamma   90.00
#
_symmetry.space_group_name_H-M   'P 1'
#
loop_
_entity.id
_entity.type
_entity.pdbx_description
1 polymer ?
#
loop_
_entity_poly.entity_id
_entity_poly.type
_entity_poly.pdbx_seq_one_letter_code
_entity_poly.pdbx_strand_id
1 'polypeptide(L)' 'AHRWNFVFHRRLALERELSKEAEKNADVMKLIEKAGLKKTVLGIGECYEKLVKEFPVNILDDCDNPISKEYLK' A
#
# COMPACT_ATOMS: atom_id res chain seq x y z
N ALA A 1 -5.51 -15.73 -9.81
CA ALA A 1 -5.60 -14.43 -10.52
C ALA A 1 -6.66 -13.45 -9.96
N HIS A 2 -7.97 -13.74 -10.00
CA HIS A 2 -9.04 -12.76 -9.66
C HIS A 2 -9.00 -12.21 -8.21
N ARG A 3 -8.68 -13.06 -7.22
CA ARG A 3 -8.62 -12.66 -5.81
C ARG A 3 -7.53 -11.62 -5.53
N TRP A 4 -6.33 -11.81 -6.09
CA TRP A 4 -5.21 -10.88 -5.91
C TRP A 4 -5.46 -9.54 -6.58
N ASN A 5 -6.13 -9.53 -7.75
CA ASN A 5 -6.61 -8.30 -8.36
C ASN A 5 -7.61 -7.55 -7.45
N PHE A 6 -8.56 -8.26 -6.83
CA PHE A 6 -9.48 -7.64 -5.88
C PHE A 6 -8.75 -7.03 -4.67
N VAL A 7 -7.82 -7.77 -4.07
CA VAL A 7 -7.02 -7.29 -2.93
C VAL A 7 -6.17 -6.08 -3.32
N PHE A 8 -5.53 -6.12 -4.49
CA PHE A 8 -4.76 -5.00 -5.05
C PHE A 8 -5.62 -3.74 -5.15
N HIS A 9 -6.74 -3.81 -5.88
CA HIS A 9 -7.61 -2.65 -6.09
C HIS A 9 -8.19 -2.11 -4.78
N ARG A 10 -8.55 -3.00 -3.83
CA ARG A 10 -9.06 -2.59 -2.52
C ARG A 10 -8.00 -1.85 -1.70
N ARG A 11 -6.76 -2.35 -1.65
CA ARG A 11 -5.66 -1.69 -0.91
C ARG A 11 -5.31 -0.33 -1.53
N LEU A 12 -5.25 -0.27 -2.86
CA LEU A 12 -4.96 0.97 -3.57
C LEU A 12 -6.03 2.05 -3.34
N ALA A 13 -7.31 1.67 -3.37
CA ALA A 13 -8.41 2.59 -3.10
C ALA A 13 -8.33 3.16 -1.67
N LEU A 14 -8.07 2.29 -0.69
CA LEU A 14 -7.92 2.69 0.71
C LEU A 14 -6.73 3.64 0.91
N GLU A 15 -5.57 3.33 0.33
CA GLU A 15 -4.39 4.19 0.43
C GLU A 15 -4.65 5.58 -0.16
N ARG A 16 -5.32 5.65 -1.31
CA ARG A 16 -5.68 6.93 -1.96
C ARG A 16 -6.65 7.75 -1.11
N GLU A 17 -7.59 7.10 -0.43
CA GLU A 17 -8.52 7.76 0.48
C GLU A 17 -7.80 8.29 1.72
N LEU A 18 -6.98 7.45 2.36
CA LEU A 18 -6.19 7.83 3.53
C LEU A 18 -5.18 8.94 3.21
N SER A 19 -4.55 8.90 2.04
CA SER A 19 -3.62 9.96 1.59
C SER A 19 -4.34 11.31 1.48
N LYS A 20 -5.53 11.34 0.88
CA LYS A 20 -6.33 12.57 0.77
C LYS A 20 -6.79 13.09 2.13
N GLU A 21 -7.11 12.20 3.06
CA GLU A 21 -7.51 12.59 4.40
C GLU A 21 -6.31 13.09 5.22
N ALA A 22 -5.17 12.42 5.12
CA ALA A 22 -3.92 12.83 5.74
C ALA A 22 -3.44 14.21 5.25
N GLU A 23 -3.65 14.52 3.96
CA GLU A 23 -3.32 15.81 3.38
C GLU A 23 -4.14 16.96 4.00
N LYS A 24 -5.37 16.70 4.47
CA LYS A 24 -6.20 17.71 5.15
C LYS A 24 -5.73 18.03 6.57
N ASN A 25 -4.87 17.19 7.16
CA ASN A 25 -4.36 17.43 8.50
C ASN A 25 -3.27 18.51 8.47
N ALA A 26 -3.69 19.76 8.69
CA ALA A 26 -2.82 20.93 8.63
C ALA A 26 -1.64 20.88 9.61
N ASP A 27 -1.85 20.34 10.81
CA ASP A 27 -0.79 20.27 11.83
C ASP A 27 0.30 19.27 11.42
N VAL A 28 -0.10 18.09 10.94
CA VAL A 28 0.82 17.06 10.44
C VAL A 28 1.56 17.56 9.20
N MET A 29 0.85 18.17 8.25
CA MET A 29 1.48 18.71 7.03
C MET A 29 2.47 19.83 7.33
N LYS A 30 2.21 20.66 8.34
CA LYS A 30 3.13 21.70 8.79
C LYS A 30 4.41 21.11 9.40
N LEU A 31 4.31 20.02 10.16
CA LEU A 31 5.48 19.30 10.70
C LEU A 31 6.30 18.66 9.58
N ILE A 32 5.64 18.03 8.61
CA ILE A 32 6.28 17.43 7.43
C ILE A 32 7.00 18.49 6.59
N GLU A 33 6.37 19.65 6.38
CA GLU A 33 6.95 20.78 5.65
C GLU A 33 8.14 21.37 6.41
N LYS A 34 8.04 21.53 7.74
CA LYS A 34 9.16 21.96 8.59
C LYS A 34 10.33 20.98 8.55
N ALA A 35 10.07 19.68 8.39
CA ALA A 35 11.08 18.64 8.22
C ALA A 35 11.66 18.58 6.79
N GLY A 36 11.13 19.35 5.84
CA GLY A 36 11.55 19.32 4.43
C GLY A 36 11.10 18.07 3.68
N LEU A 37 10.16 17.30 4.23
CA LEU A 37 9.76 15.99 3.71
C LEU A 37 8.49 16.02 2.85
N LYS A 38 7.87 17.19 2.66
CA LYS A 38 6.58 17.35 1.95
C LYS A 38 6.55 16.67 0.59
N LYS A 39 7.57 16.91 -0.25
CA LYS A 39 7.65 16.31 -1.58
C LYS A 39 7.76 14.78 -1.53
N THR A 40 8.53 14.26 -0.57
CA THR A 40 8.73 12.82 -0.37
C THR A 40 7.43 12.14 0.08
N VAL A 41 6.74 12.73 1.06
CA VAL A 41 5.49 12.18 1.59
C VAL A 41 4.39 12.21 0.53
N LEU A 42 4.25 13.30 -0.22
CA LEU A 42 3.24 13.38 -1.29
C LEU A 42 3.57 12.47 -2.48
N GLY A 43 4.85 12.24 -2.77
CA GLY A 43 5.30 11.36 -3.86
C GLY A 43 5.25 9.86 -3.52
N ILE A 44 5.06 9.49 -2.25
CA ILE A 44 5.14 8.08 -1.83
C ILE A 44 3.97 7.25 -2.35
N GLY A 45 2.80 7.85 -2.57
CA GLY A 45 1.60 7.16 -3.04
C GLY A 45 1.80 6.48 -4.40
N GLU A 46 2.54 7.11 -5.31
CA GLU A 46 2.91 6.51 -6.61
C GLU A 46 3.85 5.32 -6.46
N CYS A 47 4.78 5.39 -5.49
CA CYS A 47 5.67 4.29 -5.17
C CYS A 47 4.91 3.13 -4.52
N TYR A 48 3.95 3.43 -3.64
CA TYR A 48 3.09 2.45 -3.00
C TYR A 48 2.25 1.68 -4.03
N GLU A 49 1.67 2.36 -5.01
CA GLU A 49 0.90 1.70 -6.07
C GLU A 49 1.74 0.69 -6.86
N LYS A 50 2.98 1.05 -7.22
CA LYS A 50 3.92 0.15 -7.90
C LYS A 50 4.30 -1.03 -7.01
N LEU A 51 4.62 -0.78 -5.75
CA LEU A 51 4.99 -1.80 -4.77
C LEU A 51 3.87 -2.82 -4.55
N VAL A 52 2.63 -2.35 -4.36
CA VAL A 52 1.46 -3.22 -4.15
C VAL A 52 1.07 -3.96 -5.42
N LYS A 53 1.48 -3.49 -6.61
CA LYS A 53 1.30 -4.25 -7.86
C LYS A 53 2.30 -5.39 -8.00
N GLU A 54 3.53 -5.22 -7.51
CA GLU A 54 4.58 -6.24 -7.54
C GLU A 54 4.42 -7.29 -6.44
N PHE A 55 3.81 -6.94 -5.32
CA PHE A 55 3.63 -7.84 -4.17
C PHE A 55 2.84 -9.12 -4.50
N PRO A 56 1.65 -9.07 -5.12
CA PRO A 56 0.82 -10.24 -5.39
C PRO A 56 1.44 -11.19 -6.42
N VAL A 57 2.34 -10.70 -7.27
CA VAL A 57 3.04 -11.51 -8.27
C VAL A 57 4.10 -12.42 -7.62
N ASN A 58 4.53 -12.09 -6.40
CA ASN A 58 5.52 -12.83 -5.61
C ASN A 58 4.89 -13.69 -4.51
N ILE A 59 3.57 -13.69 -4.36
CA ILE A 59 2.88 -14.55 -3.38
C ILE A 59 2.48 -15.86 -4.08
N LEU A 60 2.94 -17.00 -3.54
CA LEU A 60 2.57 -18.32 -4.03
C LEU A 60 1.04 -18.49 -4.02
N ASP A 61 0.49 -19.18 -5.03
CA ASP A 61 -0.95 -19.40 -5.17
C ASP A 61 -1.58 -20.12 -3.96
N ASP A 62 -0.78 -20.78 -3.13
CA ASP A 62 -1.13 -21.54 -1.93
C ASP A 62 -0.62 -20.91 -0.61
N CYS A 63 -0.19 -19.63 -0.64
CA CYS A 63 0.28 -18.88 0.53
C CYS A 63 -0.80 -18.69 1.62
N ASP A 64 -2.07 -18.94 1.31
CA ASP A 64 -3.15 -18.91 2.31
C ASP A 64 -3.85 -20.26 2.47
N ASN A 65 -3.29 -21.32 1.89
CA ASN A 65 -3.78 -22.66 2.05
C ASN A 65 -3.18 -23.26 3.33
N PRO A 66 -3.96 -23.49 4.40
CA PRO A 66 -3.45 -24.00 5.66
C PRO A 66 -2.91 -25.44 5.58
N ILE A 67 -3.09 -26.11 4.43
CA ILE A 67 -2.60 -27.46 4.16
C ILE A 67 -1.29 -27.42 3.34
N SER A 68 -0.90 -26.27 2.77
CA SER A 68 0.31 -26.20 1.95
C SER A 68 1.57 -26.35 2.80
N LYS A 69 2.56 -27.06 2.25
CA LYS A 69 3.84 -27.27 2.93
C LYS A 69 4.62 -25.96 3.15
N GLU A 70 4.36 -24.95 2.32
CA GLU A 70 5.01 -23.65 2.44
C GLU A 70 4.32 -22.76 3.48
N TYR A 71 3.00 -22.88 3.68
CA TYR A 71 2.27 -22.22 4.77
C TYR A 71 2.61 -22.79 6.16
N LEU A 72 2.92 -24.09 6.21
CA LEU A 72 3.22 -24.83 7.44
C LEU A 72 4.71 -24.83 7.83
N LYS A 73 5.58 -24.20 7.03
CA LYS A 73 7.01 -24.00 7.34
C LYS A 73 7.21 -22.81 8.26
#